data_AF-A0A7C3LFS7-F1
#
_entry.id   AF-A0A7C3LFS7-F1
#
_cell.length_a   1.000
_cell.length_b   1.000
_cell.length_c   1.000
_cell.angle_alpha   90.00
_cell.angle_beta   90.00
_cell.angle_gamma   90.00
#
_symmetry.space_group_name_H-M   'P 1'
#
loop_
_entity.id
_entity.type
_entity.pdbx_description
1 polymer ?
#
loop_
_entity_poly.entity_id
_entity_poly.type
_entity_poly.pdbx_seq_one_letter_code
_entity_poly.pdbx_strand_id
1 'polypeptide(L)' 'MPLHRQERIFERYGVEISRKTMGGWLPAVAELLEPLYQAGKKVLFESKVIGTDDTGGKVLDPKLSFARTGRIWPYVGDRG' A
#
# COMPACT_ATOMS: atom_id res chain seq x y z
N MET A 1 -3.56 4.02 3.25
CA MET A 1 -3.93 5.16 4.13
C MET A 1 -2.67 5.87 4.63
N PRO A 2 -2.55 7.22 4.53
CA PRO A 2 -1.37 7.95 5.01
C PRO A 2 -1.11 7.78 6.51
N LEU A 3 0.16 7.71 6.94
CA LEU A 3 0.53 7.45 8.35
C LEU A 3 0.03 8.53 9.34
N HIS A 4 -0.07 9.81 8.94
CA HIS A 4 -0.63 10.86 9.81
C HIS A 4 -2.10 10.57 10.16
N ARG A 5 -2.84 9.94 9.24
CA ARG A 5 -4.22 9.57 9.48
C ARG A 5 -4.30 8.37 10.43
N GLN A 6 -3.34 7.45 10.34
CA GLN A 6 -3.24 6.28 11.23
C GLN A 6 -2.88 6.68 12.65
N GLU A 7 -1.90 7.58 12.82
CA GLU A 7 -1.51 8.17 14.11
C GLU A 7 -2.74 8.72 14.84
N ARG A 8 -3.51 9.59 14.17
CA ARG A 8 -4.78 10.12 14.69
C ARG A 8 -5.86 9.06 14.96
N ILE A 9 -5.83 7.92 14.27
CA ILE A 9 -6.75 6.80 14.55
C ILE A 9 -6.36 6.11 15.85
N PHE A 10 -5.08 5.79 16.03
CA PHE A 10 -4.58 5.14 17.24
C PHE A 10 -4.75 6.03 18.48
N GLU A 11 -4.52 7.34 18.35
CA GLU A 11 -4.76 8.30 19.43
C GLU A 11 -6.20 8.25 19.96
N ARG A 12 -7.21 8.08 19.08
CA ARG A 12 -8.62 7.94 19.50
C ARG A 12 -8.91 6.66 20.28
N TYR A 13 -8.03 5.67 20.19
CA TYR A 13 -8.08 4.44 20.98
C TYR A 13 -7.13 4.48 22.20
N GLY A 14 -6.56 5.65 22.53
CA GLY A 14 -5.64 5.80 23.65
C GLY A 14 -4.25 5.20 23.40
N VAL A 15 -3.91 4.94 22.14
CA VAL A 15 -2.64 4.32 21.74
C VAL A 15 -1.78 5.35 21.03
N GLU A 16 -0.70 5.78 21.69
CA GLU A 16 0.25 6.75 21.12
C GLU A 16 1.31 6.04 20.28
N ILE A 17 1.14 6.09 18.95
CA ILE A 17 2.15 5.59 18.01
C ILE A 17 2.46 6.67 17.00
N SER A 18 3.69 7.18 17.03
CA SER A 18 4.09 8.24 16.12
C SER A 18 4.18 7.77 14.67
N ARG A 19 3.95 8.68 13.74
CA ARG A 19 4.24 8.49 12.31
C ARG A 19 5.66 8.02 12.03
N LYS A 20 6.64 8.53 12.78
CA LYS A 20 8.05 8.17 12.61
C LYS A 20 8.27 6.71 12.97
N THR A 21 7.66 6.26 14.07
CA THR A 21 7.68 4.87 14.53
C THR A 21 7.06 3.95 13.48
N MET A 22 5.82 4.22 13.06
CA MET A 22 5.16 3.41 12.01
C MET A 22 5.93 3.44 10.68
N GLY A 23 6.46 4.60 10.30
CA GLY A 23 7.28 4.76 9.11
C GLY A 23 8.55 3.91 9.15
N GLY A 24 9.15 3.76 10.34
CA GLY A 24 10.28 2.85 10.55
C GLY A 24 9.90 1.36 10.44
N TRP A 25 8.65 1.00 10.73
CA TRP A 25 8.17 -0.39 10.60
C TRP A 25 7.77 -0.77 9.18
N LEU A 26 7.30 0.18 8.37
CA LEU A 26 6.81 -0.10 7.01
C LEU A 26 7.79 -0.91 6.14
N PRO A 27 9.11 -0.62 6.10
CA PRO A 27 10.07 -1.41 5.33
C PRO A 27 10.15 -2.85 5.81
N ALA A 28 10.27 -3.08 7.13
CA ALA A 28 10.34 -4.43 7.69
C ALA A 28 9.07 -5.24 7.42
N VAL A 29 7.89 -4.60 7.51
CA VAL A 29 6.63 -5.25 7.13
C VAL A 29 6.60 -5.60 5.64
N ALA A 30 7.11 -4.72 4.77
CA ALA A 30 7.19 -5.00 3.34
C ALA A 30 8.10 -6.20 3.04
N GLU A 31 9.27 -6.28 3.69
CA GLU A 31 10.19 -7.41 3.58
C GLU A 31 9.53 -8.73 4.03
N LEU A 32 8.82 -8.71 5.15
CA LEU A 32 8.10 -9.88 5.67
C LEU A 32 6.96 -10.35 4.75
N LEU A 33 6.33 -9.43 4.01
CA LEU A 33 5.24 -9.74 3.08
C LEU A 33 5.72 -10.16 1.69
N GLU A 34 7.00 -9.98 1.36
CA GLU A 34 7.55 -10.29 0.03
C GLU A 34 7.28 -11.75 -0.41
N PRO A 35 7.44 -12.79 0.43
CA PRO A 35 7.15 -14.16 0.01
C PRO A 35 5.67 -14.38 -0.35
N LEU A 36 4.76 -13.73 0.38
CA LEU A 36 3.32 -13.81 0.10
C LEU A 36 2.98 -13.10 -1.21
N TYR A 37 3.58 -11.93 -1.46
CA TYR A 37 3.46 -11.22 -2.73
C TYR A 37 3.93 -12.10 -3.91
N GLN A 38 5.09 -12.74 -3.79
CA GLN A 38 5.61 -13.63 -4.84
C GLN A 38 4.73 -14.87 -5.06
N ALA A 39 4.18 -15.45 -4.00
CA ALA A 39 3.24 -16.57 -4.11
C ALA A 39 1.94 -16.14 -4.81
N GLY A 40 1.34 -15.03 -4.39
CA GLY A 40 0.13 -14.48 -5.01
C GLY A 40 0.36 -14.13 -6.48
N LYS A 41 1.53 -13.57 -6.82
CA LYS A 41 1.93 -13.29 -8.19
C LYS A 41 1.97 -14.54 -9.06
N LYS A 42 2.51 -15.66 -8.56
CA LYS A 42 2.51 -16.94 -9.30
C LYS A 42 1.09 -17.40 -9.60
N VAL A 43 0.22 -17.43 -8.58
CA VAL A 43 -1.19 -17.84 -8.73
C VAL A 43 -1.91 -16.94 -9.74
N LEU A 44 -1.70 -15.63 -9.66
CA LEU A 44 -2.28 -14.67 -10.60
C LEU A 44 -1.91 -14.99 -12.05
N PHE A 45 -0.64 -15.31 -12.33
CA PHE A 45 -0.19 -15.62 -13.69
C PHE A 45 -0.65 -16.98 -14.24
N GLU A 46 -1.23 -17.83 -13.40
CA GLU A 46 -1.87 -19.06 -13.87
C GLU A 46 -3.35 -18.85 -14.26
N SER A 47 -3.87 -17.64 -14.09
CA SER A 47 -5.24 -17.24 -14.48
C SER A 47 -5.34 -17.11 -16.01
N LYS A 48 -6.48 -17.50 -16.58
CA LYS A 48 -6.70 -17.34 -18.03
C LYS A 48 -7.04 -15.90 -18.38
N VAL A 49 -7.70 -15.22 -17.45
CA VAL A 49 -8.06 -13.80 -17.54
C VAL A 49 -7.56 -13.10 -16.29
N ILE A 50 -6.91 -11.96 -16.48
CA ILE A 50 -6.47 -11.07 -15.39
C ILE A 50 -7.24 -9.76 -15.54
N GLY A 51 -8.03 -9.43 -14.52
CA GLY A 51 -8.65 -8.12 -14.35
C GLY A 51 -7.66 -7.15 -13.70
N THR A 52 -7.65 -5.91 -14.15
CA THR A 52 -6.88 -4.83 -13.52
C THR A 52 -7.67 -3.53 -13.56
N ASP A 53 -7.41 -2.65 -12.60
CA ASP A 53 -7.93 -1.29 -12.57
C ASP A 53 -6.75 -0.31 -12.58
N ASP A 54 -6.91 0.88 -13.17
CA ASP A 54 -5.92 1.95 -13.06
C ASP A 54 -6.49 3.06 -12.18
N THR A 55 -6.28 2.94 -10.86
CA THR A 55 -6.79 3.92 -9.90
C THR A 55 -5.77 5.04 -9.68
N GLY A 56 -6.09 6.26 -10.13
CA GLY A 56 -5.30 7.45 -9.84
C GLY A 56 -5.54 8.02 -8.44
N GLY A 57 -4.50 8.58 -7.82
CA GLY A 57 -4.59 9.26 -6.52
C GLY A 57 -3.58 10.39 -6.38
N LYS A 58 -3.88 11.39 -5.55
CA LYS A 58 -2.94 12.50 -5.27
C LYS A 58 -1.86 12.05 -4.28
N VAL A 59 -0.60 12.26 -4.66
CA VAL A 59 0.58 11.92 -3.87
C VAL A 59 1.41 13.18 -3.67
N LEU A 60 1.81 13.44 -2.43
CA LEU A 60 2.71 14.54 -2.09
C LEU A 60 4.14 14.13 -2.44
N ASP A 61 4.85 14.99 -3.15
CA ASP A 61 6.27 14.85 -3.47
C ASP A 61 6.99 16.06 -2.86
N PRO A 62 7.93 15.87 -1.92
CA PRO A 62 8.66 16.97 -1.30
C PRO A 62 9.40 17.89 -2.28
N LYS A 63 9.65 17.42 -3.51
CA LYS A 63 10.34 18.18 -4.56
C LYS A 63 9.39 19.04 -5.41
N LEU A 64 8.08 18.88 -5.25
CA LEU A 64 7.07 19.58 -6.05
C LEU A 64 6.22 20.50 -5.17
N SER A 65 5.84 21.65 -5.71
CA SER A 65 4.93 22.59 -5.04
C SER A 65 3.46 22.15 -5.07
N PHE A 66 3.14 21.07 -5.78
CA PHE A 66 1.79 20.53 -5.92
C PHE A 66 1.80 19.00 -5.85
N ALA A 67 0.64 18.42 -5.50
CA ALA A 67 0.48 16.98 -5.47
C ALA A 67 0.48 16.38 -6.89
N ARG A 68 1.39 15.45 -7.15
CA ARG A 68 1.41 14.65 -8.38
C ARG A 68 0.32 13.58 -8.36
N THR A 69 -0.07 13.10 -9.54
CA THR A 69 -0.93 11.94 -9.65
C THR A 69 -0.06 10.68 -9.56
N GLY A 70 -0.19 9.93 -8.47
CA GLY A 70 0.27 8.54 -8.37
C GLY A 70 -0.82 7.58 -8.86
N ARG A 71 -0.45 6.33 -9.13
CA ARG A 71 -1.37 5.30 -9.63
C ARG A 71 -1.16 3.99 -8.90
N ILE A 72 -2.24 3.24 -8.74
CA ILE A 72 -2.26 1.91 -8.15
C ILE A 72 -2.93 0.98 -9.17
N TRP A 73 -2.31 -0.15 -9.45
CA TRP A 73 -2.87 -1.20 -10.29
C TRP A 73 -3.13 -2.46 -9.45
N PRO A 74 -4.35 -2.63 -8.92
CA PRO A 74 -4.74 -3.93 -8.40
C PRO A 74 -4.88 -4.93 -9.55
N TYR A 75 -4.64 -6.20 -9.23
CA TYR A 75 -4.82 -7.32 -10.15
C TYR A 75 -5.67 -8.39 -9.48
N VAL A 76 -6.58 -8.98 -10.24
CA VAL A 76 -7.43 -10.11 -9.82
C VAL A 76 -7.44 -11.16 -10.93
N GLY A 77 -7.29 -12.43 -10.55
CA GLY A 77 -7.32 -13.54 -11.49
C GLY A 77 -8.71 -14.16 -11.55
N ASP A 78 -9.07 -14.80 -12.65
CA ASP A 78 -10.30 -15.60 -12.74
C ASP A 78 -10.29 -16.88 -11.87
N ARG A 79 -9.14 -17.15 -11.24
CA ARG A 79 -8.92 -18.27 -10.34
C ARG A 79 -8.97 -17.93 -8.84
N GLY A 80 -9.14 -16.64 -8.47
CA GLY A 80 -9.15 -16.17 -7.09
C GLY A 80 -9.16 -14.65 -6.97
#